data_AF-X0T7N1-F1
#
_entry.id   AF-X0T7N1-F1
#
_cell.length_a   1.000
_cell.length_b   1.000
_cell.length_c   1.000
_cell.angle_alpha   90.00
_cell.angle_beta   90.00
_cell.angle_gamma   90.00
#
_symmetry.space_group_name_H-M   'P 1'
#
loop_
_entity.id
_entity.type
_entity.pdbx_description
1 polymer ?
#
loop_
_entity_poly.entity_id
_entity_poly.type
_entity_poly.pdbx_seq_one_letter_code
_entity_poly.pdbx_strand_id
1 'polypeptide(L)'
;PKRGSTNPRYPTVEVEIKDLARYGAIYREMVEREASNSLAQFSRRLKRWDVTTVYPLVLRLWECDEIGADNKACALDTLLSLIVRRAVCRLTTKNYNKYFLNVVDHLDKGGWSLERLNGYLLKQTADSSRFPTNDEFSRSLTQSRMYQTLGSARTNAFLVEVERRQRGKLQETKGLPERLSVEHVLPDSWEEHWPLANGVEPTRDDFILAHYQIKEDDSTVGLIVRRERLIHTVGNLTLVTPSFNSKLSNKGFTTKRAEFSEQSILMLNKDIAKEEEWDEHKIEVRSARIAEIAKEVWPFPETPESGGF
;
A
#
# COMPACT_ATOMS: atom_id res chain seq x y z
N PRO A 1 -22.55 22.48 18.93
CA PRO A 1 -22.15 23.23 20.13
C PRO A 1 -20.69 22.94 20.52
N LYS A 2 -19.98 23.95 21.02
CA LYS A 2 -18.67 23.73 21.67
C LYS A 2 -18.86 22.80 22.87
N ARG A 3 -17.82 22.04 23.21
CA ARG A 3 -17.76 21.21 24.41
C ARG A 3 -18.10 22.09 25.63
N GLY A 4 -19.18 21.78 26.36
CA GLY A 4 -19.67 22.57 27.50
C GLY A 4 -20.78 23.59 27.21
N SER A 5 -21.35 23.63 26.01
CA SER A 5 -22.52 24.47 25.71
C SER A 5 -23.80 23.89 26.31
N THR A 6 -24.61 24.73 26.95
CA THR A 6 -25.95 24.42 27.45
C THR A 6 -27.02 24.42 26.36
N ASN A 7 -26.70 24.92 25.16
CA ASN A 7 -27.62 24.86 24.02
C ASN A 7 -27.54 23.47 23.37
N PRO A 8 -28.69 22.80 23.20
CA PRO A 8 -28.73 21.50 22.55
C PRO A 8 -28.22 21.62 21.10
N ARG A 9 -27.42 20.65 20.66
CA ARG A 9 -26.89 20.58 19.28
C ARG A 9 -27.99 20.52 18.25
N TYR A 10 -29.07 19.85 18.61
CA TYR A 10 -30.21 19.61 17.75
C TYR A 10 -31.44 20.31 18.34
N PRO A 11 -32.32 20.85 17.50
CA PRO A 11 -33.53 21.51 17.96
C PRO A 11 -34.53 20.52 18.58
N THR A 12 -34.50 19.25 18.18
CA THR A 12 -35.33 18.17 18.75
C THR A 12 -34.58 16.85 18.77
N VAL A 13 -35.05 15.92 19.61
CA VAL A 13 -34.58 14.52 19.64
C VAL A 13 -34.81 13.83 18.29
N GLU A 14 -35.91 14.13 17.61
CA GLU A 14 -36.19 13.56 16.29
C GLU A 14 -35.12 13.96 15.25
N VAL A 15 -34.68 15.23 15.27
CA VAL A 15 -33.61 15.71 14.37
C VAL A 15 -32.27 15.05 14.72
N GLU A 16 -31.98 14.87 16.00
CA GLU A 16 -30.80 14.14 16.46
C GLU A 16 -30.81 12.67 15.98
N ILE A 17 -31.93 11.96 16.15
CA ILE A 17 -32.08 10.57 15.71
C ILE A 17 -31.93 10.45 14.19
N LYS A 18 -32.51 11.38 13.41
CA LYS A 18 -32.34 11.40 11.95
C LYS A 18 -30.88 11.60 11.56
N ASP A 19 -30.16 12.49 12.24
CA ASP A 19 -28.73 12.70 11.97
C ASP A 19 -27.90 11.44 12.29
N LEU A 20 -28.12 10.82 13.45
CA LEU A 20 -27.47 9.57 13.83
C LEU A 20 -27.77 8.43 12.85
N ALA A 21 -29.02 8.31 12.38
CA ALA A 21 -29.42 7.30 11.41
C ALA A 21 -28.69 7.46 10.07
N ARG A 22 -28.49 8.71 9.59
CA ARG A 22 -27.71 9.00 8.38
C ARG A 22 -26.27 8.54 8.52
N TYR A 23 -25.57 8.98 9.56
CA TYR A 23 -24.19 8.54 9.81
C TYR A 23 -24.09 7.03 10.05
N GLY A 24 -25.10 6.43 10.68
CA GLY A 24 -25.20 4.98 10.87
C GLY A 24 -25.26 4.21 9.56
N ALA A 25 -25.99 4.71 8.55
CA ALA A 25 -26.05 4.10 7.22
C ALA A 25 -24.69 4.18 6.49
N ILE A 26 -24.01 5.34 6.57
CA ILE A 26 -22.68 5.50 5.98
C ILE A 26 -21.66 4.57 6.66
N TYR A 27 -21.67 4.52 8.00
CA TYR A 27 -20.80 3.64 8.77
C TYR A 27 -21.05 2.16 8.44
N ARG A 28 -22.32 1.76 8.32
CA ARG A 28 -22.70 0.40 7.90
C ARG A 28 -22.08 0.06 6.55
N GLU A 29 -22.21 0.93 5.54
CA GLU A 29 -21.60 0.71 4.23
C GLU A 29 -20.07 0.57 4.32
N MET A 30 -19.39 1.35 5.17
CA MET A 30 -17.94 1.22 5.38
C MET A 30 -17.53 -0.13 5.97
N VAL A 31 -18.41 -0.77 6.76
CA VAL A 31 -18.16 -2.07 7.38
C VAL A 31 -18.55 -3.23 6.46
N GLU A 32 -19.74 -3.15 5.84
CA GLU A 32 -20.30 -4.19 4.97
C GLU A 32 -19.59 -4.19 3.62
N ARG A 33 -19.45 -3.01 2.98
CA ARG A 33 -18.72 -2.77 1.73
C ARG A 33 -19.31 -3.51 0.54
N GLU A 34 -20.63 -3.51 0.45
CA GLU A 34 -21.36 -4.26 -0.56
C GLU A 34 -21.66 -3.41 -1.79
N ALA A 35 -21.77 -2.08 -1.63
CA ALA A 35 -22.10 -1.21 -2.73
C ALA A 35 -20.98 -1.12 -3.78
N SER A 36 -21.34 -0.65 -4.96
CA SER A 36 -20.44 -0.35 -6.06
C SER A 36 -19.90 1.10 -6.04
N ASN A 37 -20.34 1.92 -5.08
CA ASN A 37 -19.92 3.33 -4.96
C ASN A 37 -18.48 3.50 -4.45
N SER A 38 -17.95 4.72 -4.53
CA SER A 38 -16.57 5.04 -4.15
C SER A 38 -16.30 4.87 -2.65
N LEU A 39 -17.29 5.04 -1.76
CA LEU A 39 -17.16 4.76 -0.32
C LEU A 39 -16.89 3.28 -0.04
N ALA A 40 -17.64 2.40 -0.69
CA ALA A 40 -17.48 0.96 -0.56
C ALA A 40 -16.14 0.51 -1.15
N GLN A 41 -15.75 1.07 -2.29
CA GLN A 41 -14.44 0.82 -2.90
C GLN A 41 -13.29 1.24 -1.98
N PHE A 42 -13.32 2.47 -1.47
CA PHE A 42 -12.35 2.96 -0.48
C PHE A 42 -12.28 2.05 0.75
N SER A 43 -13.43 1.67 1.30
CA SER A 43 -13.51 0.84 2.51
C SER A 43 -12.98 -0.59 2.29
N ARG A 44 -13.16 -1.17 1.09
CA ARG A 44 -12.52 -2.45 0.70
C ARG A 44 -11.00 -2.32 0.66
N ARG A 45 -10.48 -1.24 0.08
CA ARG A 45 -9.03 -0.97 -0.05
C ARG A 45 -8.39 -0.65 1.29
N LEU A 46 -9.09 0.08 2.17
CA LEU A 46 -8.63 0.46 3.50
C LEU A 46 -8.54 -0.72 4.48
N LYS A 47 -9.40 -1.75 4.32
CA LYS A 47 -9.59 -2.86 5.27
C LYS A 47 -8.30 -3.43 5.85
N ARG A 48 -7.30 -3.70 4.99
CA ARG A 48 -6.06 -4.36 5.40
C ARG A 48 -5.02 -3.43 6.03
N TRP A 49 -5.21 -2.13 5.88
CA TRP A 49 -4.38 -1.11 6.51
C TRP A 49 -4.81 -0.86 7.96
N ASP A 50 -6.07 -1.16 8.29
CA ASP A 50 -6.64 -1.10 9.64
C ASP A 50 -6.52 0.30 10.29
N VAL A 51 -6.80 1.34 9.51
CA VAL A 51 -6.78 2.73 9.96
C VAL A 51 -8.20 3.22 10.21
N THR A 52 -8.86 2.70 11.25
CA THR A 52 -10.24 3.08 11.60
C THR A 52 -10.37 4.52 12.14
N THR A 53 -9.27 5.13 12.56
CA THR A 53 -9.23 6.53 13.01
C THR A 53 -9.54 7.55 11.93
N VAL A 54 -9.50 7.17 10.64
CA VAL A 54 -9.93 8.03 9.52
C VAL A 54 -11.46 8.13 9.39
N TYR A 55 -12.20 7.24 10.05
CA TYR A 55 -13.65 7.14 9.86
C TYR A 55 -14.42 8.43 10.15
N PRO A 56 -14.16 9.21 11.22
CA PRO A 56 -14.88 10.47 11.43
C PRO A 56 -14.75 11.44 10.26
N LEU A 57 -13.57 11.50 9.63
CA LEU A 57 -13.33 12.34 8.46
C LEU A 57 -14.09 11.81 7.24
N VAL A 58 -14.07 10.49 7.00
CA VAL A 58 -14.79 9.88 5.88
C VAL A 58 -16.30 10.01 6.03
N LEU A 59 -16.83 9.78 7.23
CA LEU A 59 -18.26 9.96 7.54
C LEU A 59 -18.71 11.40 7.23
N ARG A 60 -17.94 12.39 7.73
CA ARG A 60 -18.27 13.80 7.52
C ARG A 60 -18.11 14.24 6.06
N LEU A 61 -17.07 13.75 5.37
CA LEU A 61 -16.85 13.96 3.94
C LEU A 61 -18.02 13.41 3.11
N TRP A 62 -18.43 12.17 3.39
CA TRP A 62 -19.46 11.49 2.60
C TRP A 62 -20.83 12.15 2.75
N GLU A 63 -21.12 12.69 3.93
CA GLU A 63 -22.35 13.43 4.21
C GLU A 63 -22.33 14.90 3.77
N CYS A 64 -21.19 15.39 3.27
CA CYS A 64 -21.10 16.77 2.83
C CYS A 64 -21.72 16.97 1.44
N ASP A 65 -22.82 17.72 1.34
CA ASP A 65 -23.47 18.03 0.06
C ASP A 65 -22.70 19.07 -0.78
N GLU A 66 -21.80 19.85 -0.17
CA GLU A 66 -20.97 20.85 -0.88
C GLU A 66 -19.96 20.19 -1.85
N ILE A 67 -19.64 18.92 -1.63
CA ILE A 67 -18.71 18.16 -2.46
C ILE A 67 -19.48 17.18 -3.35
N GLY A 68 -19.37 17.35 -4.67
CA GLY A 68 -19.93 16.41 -5.65
C GLY A 68 -19.31 15.02 -5.57
N ALA A 69 -20.00 14.02 -6.14
CA ALA A 69 -19.60 12.60 -6.04
C ALA A 69 -18.17 12.33 -6.54
N ASP A 70 -17.75 12.96 -7.64
CA ASP A 70 -16.40 12.79 -8.20
C ASP A 70 -15.32 13.34 -7.24
N ASN A 71 -15.55 14.54 -6.68
CA ASN A 71 -14.63 15.12 -5.71
C ASN A 71 -14.58 14.32 -4.40
N LYS A 72 -15.70 13.70 -3.98
CA LYS A 72 -15.69 12.74 -2.86
C LYS A 72 -14.82 11.53 -3.17
N ALA A 73 -14.91 10.97 -4.37
CA ALA A 73 -14.06 9.86 -4.80
C ALA A 73 -12.57 10.26 -4.79
N CYS A 74 -12.21 11.40 -5.37
CA CYS A 74 -10.84 11.93 -5.36
C CYS A 74 -10.31 12.18 -3.93
N ALA A 75 -11.16 12.68 -3.04
CA ALA A 75 -10.80 12.90 -1.64
C ALA A 75 -10.52 11.57 -0.93
N LEU A 76 -11.34 10.54 -1.14
CA LEU A 76 -11.13 9.20 -0.59
C LEU A 76 -9.83 8.56 -1.12
N ASP A 77 -9.55 8.69 -2.41
CA ASP A 77 -8.29 8.22 -3.00
C ASP A 77 -7.08 8.95 -2.41
N THR A 78 -7.19 10.26 -2.17
CA THR A 78 -6.13 11.06 -1.52
C THR A 78 -5.87 10.60 -0.08
N LEU A 79 -6.93 10.33 0.69
CA LEU A 79 -6.81 9.82 2.06
C LEU A 79 -6.18 8.42 2.08
N LEU A 80 -6.54 7.56 1.15
CA LEU A 80 -5.91 6.24 1.03
C LEU A 80 -4.44 6.37 0.63
N SER A 81 -4.12 7.24 -0.33
CA SER A 81 -2.75 7.53 -0.74
C SER A 81 -1.89 7.99 0.44
N LEU A 82 -2.39 8.92 1.25
CA LEU A 82 -1.72 9.36 2.49
C LEU A 82 -1.42 8.19 3.41
N ILE A 83 -2.42 7.33 3.68
CA ILE A 83 -2.28 6.20 4.60
C ILE A 83 -1.24 5.20 4.10
N VAL A 84 -1.32 4.82 2.82
CA VAL A 84 -0.40 3.84 2.23
C VAL A 84 1.02 4.38 2.17
N ARG A 85 1.20 5.60 1.66
CA ARG A 85 2.52 6.23 1.56
C ARG A 85 3.18 6.35 2.93
N ARG A 86 2.44 6.80 3.94
CA ARG A 86 2.97 6.89 5.32
C ARG A 86 3.38 5.53 5.87
N ALA A 87 2.60 4.48 5.60
CA ALA A 87 2.95 3.12 6.04
C ALA A 87 4.20 2.59 5.34
N VAL A 88 4.33 2.78 4.02
CA VAL A 88 5.52 2.38 3.25
C VAL A 88 6.76 3.16 3.69
N CYS A 89 6.62 4.47 3.92
CA CYS A 89 7.71 5.32 4.42
C CYS A 89 7.96 5.17 5.93
N ARG A 90 7.32 4.19 6.60
CA ARG A 90 7.52 3.87 8.02
C ARG A 90 7.21 5.02 8.97
N LEU A 91 6.32 5.91 8.60
CA LEU A 91 5.90 7.03 9.45
C LEU A 91 4.93 6.57 10.52
N THR A 92 5.03 7.24 11.67
CA THR A 92 4.24 6.90 12.86
C THR A 92 2.75 7.17 12.65
N THR A 93 1.90 6.25 13.10
CA THR A 93 0.45 6.47 13.18
C THR A 93 0.01 7.09 14.51
N LYS A 94 0.97 7.36 15.40
CA LYS A 94 0.72 8.07 16.66
C LYS A 94 0.07 9.41 16.33
N ASN A 95 -1.10 9.64 16.94
CA ASN A 95 -1.92 10.86 16.81
C ASN A 95 -2.89 10.93 15.61
N TYR A 96 -3.09 9.84 14.84
CA TYR A 96 -4.09 9.83 13.77
C TYR A 96 -5.50 10.23 14.24
N ASN A 97 -5.90 9.80 15.44
CA ASN A 97 -7.18 10.16 16.03
C ASN A 97 -7.39 11.68 16.17
N LYS A 98 -6.37 12.45 16.57
CA LYS A 98 -6.47 13.91 16.63
C LYS A 98 -6.28 14.53 15.25
N TYR A 99 -5.36 13.98 14.46
CA TYR A 99 -5.04 14.51 13.15
C TYR A 99 -6.26 14.54 12.22
N PHE A 100 -6.96 13.43 12.05
CA PHE A 100 -8.15 13.40 11.17
C PHE A 100 -9.30 14.26 11.71
N LEU A 101 -9.46 14.39 13.03
CA LEU A 101 -10.43 15.32 13.61
C LEU A 101 -10.06 16.80 13.37
N ASN A 102 -8.78 17.13 13.35
CA ASN A 102 -8.33 18.49 13.01
C ASN A 102 -8.57 18.81 11.52
N VAL A 103 -8.48 17.81 10.63
CA VAL A 103 -8.88 17.97 9.22
C VAL A 103 -10.37 18.29 9.14
N VAL A 104 -11.22 17.56 9.88
CA VAL A 104 -12.66 17.85 9.95
C VAL A 104 -12.93 19.27 10.45
N ASP A 105 -12.31 19.67 11.56
CA ASP A 105 -12.49 21.02 12.13
C ASP A 105 -12.03 22.13 11.16
N HIS A 106 -10.95 21.90 10.42
CA HIS A 106 -10.47 22.83 9.39
C HIS A 106 -11.48 23.01 8.25
N LEU A 107 -12.04 21.90 7.74
CA LEU A 107 -13.00 21.92 6.65
C LEU A 107 -14.37 22.45 7.10
N ASP A 108 -14.84 22.11 8.30
CA ASP A 108 -16.09 22.64 8.85
C ASP A 108 -16.06 24.17 9.06
N LYS A 109 -14.90 24.74 9.41
CA LYS A 109 -14.73 26.20 9.52
C LYS A 109 -14.51 26.88 8.18
N GLY A 110 -13.95 26.15 7.24
CA GLY A 110 -13.44 26.66 5.99
C GLY A 110 -14.38 26.52 4.80
N GLY A 111 -15.34 25.60 4.87
CA GLY A 111 -16.04 25.07 3.71
C GLY A 111 -15.34 23.82 3.17
N TRP A 112 -16.16 22.90 2.68
CA TRP A 112 -15.70 21.60 2.21
C TRP A 112 -15.38 21.64 0.72
N SER A 113 -14.11 21.43 0.37
CA SER A 113 -13.68 21.22 -1.01
C SER A 113 -12.49 20.28 -1.08
N LEU A 114 -12.31 19.62 -2.24
CA LEU A 114 -11.12 18.79 -2.50
C LEU A 114 -9.83 19.62 -2.39
N GLU A 115 -9.84 20.85 -2.90
CA GLU A 115 -8.71 21.78 -2.83
C GLU A 115 -8.30 22.10 -1.39
N ARG A 116 -9.27 22.42 -0.52
CA ARG A 116 -8.99 22.73 0.89
C ARG A 116 -8.50 21.50 1.64
N LEU A 117 -9.04 20.32 1.35
CA LEU A 117 -8.55 19.06 1.90
C LEU A 117 -7.08 18.86 1.50
N ASN A 118 -6.77 18.87 0.20
CA ASN A 118 -5.42 18.67 -0.31
C ASN A 118 -4.45 19.71 0.26
N GLY A 119 -4.84 20.99 0.25
CA GLY A 119 -4.04 22.07 0.81
C GLY A 119 -3.76 21.89 2.31
N TYR A 120 -4.72 21.39 3.10
CA TYR A 120 -4.49 21.10 4.51
C TYR A 120 -3.51 19.93 4.69
N LEU A 121 -3.69 18.83 3.95
CA LEU A 121 -2.85 17.63 4.04
C LEU A 121 -1.39 17.94 3.65
N LEU A 122 -1.18 18.73 2.59
CA LEU A 122 0.15 19.08 2.07
C LEU A 122 0.90 20.11 2.93
N LYS A 123 0.20 20.95 3.70
CA LYS A 123 0.82 21.90 4.65
C LYS A 123 1.43 21.23 5.89
N GLN A 124 1.18 19.94 6.10
CA GLN A 124 1.68 19.22 7.27
C GLN A 124 3.15 18.86 7.12
N THR A 125 3.98 19.18 8.11
CA THR A 125 5.44 18.93 8.09
C THR A 125 5.92 17.93 9.12
N ALA A 126 5.15 17.70 10.19
CA ALA A 126 5.53 16.76 11.25
C ALA A 126 5.40 15.30 10.78
N ASP A 127 6.30 14.41 11.23
CA ASP A 127 6.24 12.98 10.88
C ASP A 127 4.92 12.31 11.28
N SER A 128 4.18 12.86 12.25
CA SER A 128 2.85 12.38 12.67
C SER A 128 1.71 12.74 11.71
N SER A 129 1.92 13.64 10.74
CA SER A 129 0.86 14.14 9.85
C SER A 129 1.26 14.42 8.40
N ARG A 130 2.55 14.56 8.09
CA ARG A 130 3.03 14.92 6.74
C ARG A 130 2.68 13.89 5.66
N PHE A 131 2.57 14.38 4.43
CA PHE A 131 2.33 13.57 3.23
C PHE A 131 3.67 13.22 2.56
N PRO A 132 4.06 11.94 2.43
CA PRO A 132 5.33 11.57 1.79
C PRO A 132 5.36 11.90 0.30
N THR A 133 6.47 12.50 -0.15
CA THR A 133 6.66 12.90 -1.55
C THR A 133 6.84 11.68 -2.46
N ASN A 134 6.78 11.87 -3.78
CA ASN A 134 7.06 10.82 -4.77
C ASN A 134 8.47 10.23 -4.61
N ASP A 135 9.47 11.07 -4.35
CA ASP A 135 10.86 10.61 -4.20
C ASP A 135 11.05 9.80 -2.92
N GLU A 136 10.46 10.26 -1.82
CA GLU A 136 10.50 9.52 -0.56
C GLU A 136 9.81 8.17 -0.69
N PHE A 137 8.60 8.16 -1.26
CA PHE A 137 7.83 6.93 -1.47
C PHE A 137 8.58 5.94 -2.36
N SER A 138 9.14 6.41 -3.47
CA SER A 138 9.90 5.55 -4.41
C SER A 138 11.16 5.00 -3.75
N ARG A 139 11.91 5.83 -3.03
CA ARG A 139 13.11 5.41 -2.29
C ARG A 139 12.78 4.37 -1.24
N SER A 140 11.70 4.56 -0.48
CA SER A 140 11.26 3.57 0.50
C SER A 140 10.89 2.24 -0.14
N LEU A 141 10.22 2.24 -1.30
CA LEU A 141 9.85 1.01 -2.02
C LEU A 141 11.06 0.22 -2.54
N THR A 142 12.10 0.92 -3.01
CA THR A 142 13.28 0.27 -3.60
C THR A 142 14.32 -0.17 -2.57
N GLN A 143 14.39 0.49 -1.42
CA GLN A 143 15.43 0.23 -0.42
C GLN A 143 14.92 -0.54 0.81
N SER A 144 13.62 -0.50 1.10
CA SER A 144 13.08 -1.09 2.33
C SER A 144 12.74 -2.56 2.17
N ARG A 145 12.97 -3.33 3.25
CA ARG A 145 12.40 -4.67 3.47
C ARG A 145 10.88 -4.57 3.69
N MET A 146 10.13 -4.33 2.62
CA MET A 146 8.69 -4.08 2.63
C MET A 146 7.93 -5.18 3.38
N TYR A 147 8.21 -6.45 3.11
CA TYR A 147 7.47 -7.57 3.71
C TYR A 147 7.57 -7.56 5.24
N GLN A 148 8.79 -7.39 5.77
CA GLN A 148 9.04 -7.30 7.22
C GLN A 148 8.41 -6.05 7.84
N THR A 149 8.36 -4.95 7.08
CA THR A 149 7.86 -3.66 7.57
C THR A 149 6.34 -3.61 7.63
N LEU A 150 5.68 -4.03 6.56
CA LEU A 150 4.23 -3.94 6.41
C LEU A 150 3.52 -5.20 6.93
N GLY A 151 4.23 -6.32 7.00
CA GLY A 151 3.65 -7.63 7.24
C GLY A 151 2.88 -8.16 6.03
N SER A 152 2.47 -9.43 6.11
CA SER A 152 1.82 -10.14 5.00
C SER A 152 0.52 -9.48 4.52
N ALA A 153 -0.36 -9.09 5.45
CA ALA A 153 -1.67 -8.55 5.10
C ALA A 153 -1.61 -7.25 4.28
N ARG A 154 -0.78 -6.29 4.71
CA ARG A 154 -0.60 -4.99 4.03
C ARG A 154 0.26 -5.10 2.78
N THR A 155 1.29 -5.95 2.78
CA THR A 155 2.06 -6.25 1.56
C THR A 155 1.15 -6.85 0.48
N ASN A 156 0.27 -7.78 0.85
CA ASN A 156 -0.69 -8.33 -0.09
C ASN A 156 -1.67 -7.27 -0.59
N ALA A 157 -2.18 -6.40 0.30
CA ALA A 157 -3.03 -5.28 -0.09
C ALA A 157 -2.35 -4.35 -1.11
N PHE A 158 -1.08 -4.04 -0.88
CA PHE A 158 -0.26 -3.24 -1.78
C PHE A 158 -0.13 -3.89 -3.15
N LEU A 159 0.31 -5.16 -3.21
CA LEU A 159 0.51 -5.87 -4.47
C LEU A 159 -0.79 -6.08 -5.24
N VAL A 160 -1.93 -6.24 -4.54
CA VAL A 160 -3.24 -6.37 -5.19
C VAL A 160 -3.60 -5.11 -5.97
N GLU A 161 -3.31 -3.94 -5.41
CA GLU A 161 -3.56 -2.66 -6.08
C GLU A 161 -2.60 -2.44 -7.27
N VAL A 162 -1.34 -2.84 -7.13
CA VAL A 162 -0.36 -2.82 -8.24
C VAL A 162 -0.80 -3.76 -9.37
N GLU A 163 -1.21 -4.99 -9.05
CA GLU A 163 -1.76 -5.94 -10.03
C GLU A 163 -2.98 -5.35 -10.73
N ARG A 164 -3.95 -4.78 -9.98
CA ARG A 164 -5.13 -4.15 -10.57
C ARG A 164 -4.77 -3.03 -11.55
N ARG A 165 -3.76 -2.22 -11.22
CA ARG A 165 -3.30 -1.12 -12.07
C ARG A 165 -2.62 -1.59 -13.35
N GLN A 166 -1.92 -2.72 -13.31
CA GLN A 166 -1.27 -3.33 -14.46
C GLN A 166 -2.25 -4.06 -15.39
N ARG A 167 -3.38 -4.53 -14.87
CA ARG A 167 -4.45 -5.11 -15.70
C ARG A 167 -5.08 -4.01 -16.56
N GLY A 168 -4.90 -4.14 -17.87
CA GLY A 168 -5.46 -3.24 -18.87
C GLY A 168 -6.75 -3.77 -19.51
N LYS A 169 -7.10 -3.21 -20.66
CA LYS A 169 -8.29 -3.59 -21.44
C LYS A 169 -8.19 -4.98 -22.09
N LEU A 170 -6.98 -5.55 -22.14
CA LEU A 170 -6.71 -6.82 -22.81
C LEU A 170 -6.95 -8.04 -21.90
N GLN A 171 -7.17 -7.83 -20.60
CA GLN A 171 -7.45 -8.92 -19.66
C GLN A 171 -8.95 -9.21 -19.64
N GLU A 172 -9.30 -10.44 -20.02
CA GLU A 172 -10.68 -10.95 -20.13
C GLU A 172 -11.48 -10.82 -18.83
N THR A 173 -10.79 -10.81 -17.67
CA THR A 173 -11.41 -10.65 -16.36
C THR A 173 -10.78 -9.52 -15.55
N LYS A 174 -11.64 -8.74 -14.89
CA LYS A 174 -11.24 -7.73 -13.88
C LYS A 174 -11.11 -8.32 -12.47
N GLY A 175 -11.64 -9.52 -12.26
CA GLY A 175 -11.61 -10.23 -10.98
C GLY A 175 -10.21 -10.74 -10.65
N LEU A 176 -9.86 -10.66 -9.37
CA LEU A 176 -8.72 -11.37 -8.81
C LEU A 176 -9.24 -12.53 -7.94
N PRO A 177 -8.47 -13.63 -7.78
CA PRO A 177 -8.82 -14.66 -6.82
C PRO A 177 -9.08 -14.08 -5.43
N GLU A 178 -10.11 -14.59 -4.74
CA GLU A 178 -10.54 -14.04 -3.45
C GLU A 178 -9.46 -14.12 -2.37
N ARG A 179 -8.63 -15.18 -2.43
CA ARG A 179 -7.57 -15.45 -1.46
C ARG A 179 -6.23 -15.55 -2.19
N LEU A 180 -5.45 -14.48 -2.05
CA LEU A 180 -4.06 -14.43 -2.47
C LEU A 180 -3.16 -14.34 -1.23
N SER A 181 -2.01 -14.99 -1.30
CA SER A 181 -0.87 -14.88 -0.38
C SER A 181 0.28 -14.16 -1.06
N VAL A 182 1.16 -13.57 -0.27
CA VAL A 182 2.45 -13.06 -0.76
C VAL A 182 3.39 -14.24 -0.96
N GLU A 183 4.08 -14.26 -2.09
CA GLU A 183 5.16 -15.20 -2.41
C GLU A 183 6.46 -14.43 -2.61
N HIS A 184 7.57 -14.99 -2.14
CA HIS A 184 8.90 -14.52 -2.44
C HIS A 184 9.48 -15.33 -3.60
N VAL A 185 9.85 -14.67 -4.69
CA VAL A 185 10.39 -15.37 -5.86
C VAL A 185 11.72 -16.03 -5.48
N LEU A 186 12.69 -15.23 -5.04
CA LEU A 186 13.85 -15.70 -4.29
C LEU A 186 13.41 -15.97 -2.84
N PRO A 187 13.36 -17.24 -2.38
CA PRO A 187 12.86 -17.59 -1.06
C PRO A 187 13.81 -17.15 0.05
N ASP A 188 13.31 -17.11 1.30
CA ASP A 188 14.12 -16.86 2.48
C ASP A 188 15.17 -17.98 2.69
N SER A 189 14.81 -19.24 2.41
CA SER A 189 15.76 -20.38 2.38
C SER A 189 16.17 -20.68 0.95
N TRP A 190 17.18 -19.96 0.47
CA TRP A 190 17.59 -19.96 -0.94
C TRP A 190 18.78 -20.88 -1.23
N GLU A 191 19.55 -21.27 -0.21
CA GLU A 191 20.90 -21.84 -0.35
C GLU A 191 20.92 -23.14 -1.17
N GLU A 192 19.87 -23.95 -1.05
CA GLU A 192 19.77 -25.25 -1.71
C GLU A 192 19.61 -25.15 -3.24
N HIS A 193 18.91 -24.11 -3.73
CA HIS A 193 18.48 -24.05 -5.13
C HIS A 193 18.93 -22.78 -5.87
N TRP A 194 19.59 -21.86 -5.18
CA TRP A 194 19.95 -20.54 -5.71
C TRP A 194 21.44 -20.25 -5.47
N PRO A 195 22.32 -20.64 -6.41
CA PRO A 195 23.75 -20.37 -6.27
C PRO A 195 24.02 -18.87 -6.17
N LEU A 196 25.15 -18.52 -5.54
CA LEU A 196 25.67 -17.15 -5.56
C LEU A 196 26.28 -16.86 -6.93
N ALA A 197 26.33 -15.58 -7.30
CA ALA A 197 26.85 -15.14 -8.61
C ALA A 197 28.33 -15.52 -8.84
N ASN A 198 29.11 -15.67 -7.77
CA ASN A 198 30.50 -16.11 -7.83
C ASN A 198 30.67 -17.64 -7.97
N GLY A 199 29.57 -18.39 -7.95
CA GLY A 199 29.56 -19.87 -8.04
C GLY A 199 30.08 -20.58 -6.79
N VAL A 200 30.41 -19.84 -5.72
CA VAL A 200 30.92 -20.41 -4.47
C VAL A 200 29.74 -20.82 -3.59
N GLU A 201 29.75 -22.07 -3.12
CA GLU A 201 28.80 -22.52 -2.11
C GLU A 201 29.12 -21.86 -0.76
N PRO A 202 28.19 -21.11 -0.16
CA PRO A 202 28.44 -20.42 1.10
C PRO A 202 28.54 -21.42 2.26
N THR A 203 29.54 -21.21 3.12
CA THR A 203 29.70 -22.00 4.34
C THR A 203 28.84 -21.44 5.47
N ARG A 204 28.66 -22.23 6.53
CA ARG A 204 27.97 -21.77 7.76
C ARG A 204 28.63 -20.52 8.36
N ASP A 205 29.95 -20.42 8.30
CA ASP A 205 30.68 -19.27 8.82
C ASP A 205 30.43 -18.01 7.98
N ASP A 206 30.27 -18.14 6.65
CA ASP A 206 29.90 -17.02 5.79
C ASP A 206 28.54 -16.42 6.18
N PHE A 207 27.54 -17.27 6.47
CA PHE A 207 26.23 -16.81 6.96
C PHE A 207 26.31 -16.11 8.32
N ILE A 208 27.11 -16.65 9.25
CA ILE A 208 27.32 -16.04 10.57
C ILE A 208 27.96 -14.66 10.39
N LEU A 209 29.00 -14.56 9.56
CA LEU A 209 29.68 -13.29 9.28
C LEU A 209 28.74 -12.27 8.61
N ALA A 210 27.89 -12.72 7.68
CA ALA A 210 26.92 -11.85 7.01
C ALA A 210 25.94 -11.19 7.98
N HIS A 211 25.57 -11.85 9.09
CA HIS A 211 24.68 -11.25 10.11
C HIS A 211 25.28 -10.03 10.81
N TYR A 212 26.61 -9.90 10.83
CA TYR A 212 27.33 -8.81 11.48
C TYR A 212 27.94 -7.81 10.49
N GLN A 213 27.62 -7.94 9.20
CA GLN A 213 28.12 -7.05 8.15
C GLN A 213 26.98 -6.31 7.43
N ILE A 214 27.31 -5.14 6.91
CA ILE A 214 26.42 -4.31 6.08
C ILE A 214 27.04 -4.10 4.69
N LYS A 215 28.31 -4.46 4.52
CA LYS A 215 29.03 -4.25 3.27
C LYS A 215 28.52 -5.23 2.21
N GLU A 216 28.06 -4.67 1.10
CA GLU A 216 27.73 -5.41 -0.12
C GLU A 216 28.93 -5.28 -1.07
N ASP A 217 29.66 -6.38 -1.27
CA ASP A 217 30.78 -6.50 -2.20
C ASP A 217 30.82 -7.90 -2.83
N ASP A 218 31.80 -8.15 -3.70
CA ASP A 218 31.90 -9.39 -4.48
C ASP A 218 32.42 -10.60 -3.64
N SER A 219 32.67 -10.42 -2.34
CA SER A 219 32.96 -11.55 -1.45
C SER A 219 31.70 -12.39 -1.22
N THR A 220 31.87 -13.67 -0.89
CA THR A 220 30.74 -14.56 -0.54
C THR A 220 29.85 -13.95 0.55
N VAL A 221 30.44 -13.37 1.59
CA VAL A 221 29.70 -12.68 2.67
C VAL A 221 28.97 -11.45 2.14
N GLY A 222 29.61 -10.62 1.33
CA GLY A 222 28.99 -9.41 0.74
C GLY A 222 27.81 -9.73 -0.17
N LEU A 223 27.89 -10.82 -0.94
CA LEU A 223 26.80 -11.32 -1.76
C LEU A 223 25.62 -11.81 -0.91
N ILE A 224 25.88 -12.53 0.20
CA ILE A 224 24.83 -12.94 1.15
C ILE A 224 24.15 -11.70 1.75
N VAL A 225 24.90 -10.69 2.19
CA VAL A 225 24.35 -9.45 2.76
C VAL A 225 23.39 -8.77 1.77
N ARG A 226 23.80 -8.65 0.50
CA ARG A 226 22.96 -8.06 -0.56
C ARG A 226 21.68 -8.87 -0.78
N ARG A 227 21.81 -10.19 -0.88
CA ARG A 227 20.67 -11.11 -1.06
C ARG A 227 19.66 -10.99 0.07
N GLU A 228 20.12 -11.10 1.33
CA GLU A 228 19.29 -10.95 2.53
C GLU A 228 18.59 -9.59 2.63
N ARG A 229 19.23 -8.51 2.16
CA ARG A 229 18.56 -7.21 2.05
C ARG A 229 17.41 -7.25 1.04
N LEU A 230 17.62 -7.88 -0.11
CA LEU A 230 16.70 -7.85 -1.26
C LEU A 230 15.53 -8.82 -1.15
N ILE A 231 15.68 -9.94 -0.45
CA ILE A 231 14.64 -10.98 -0.28
C ILE A 231 13.27 -10.39 0.09
N HIS A 232 13.24 -9.40 0.99
CA HIS A 232 11.99 -8.79 1.46
C HIS A 232 11.59 -7.49 0.76
N THR A 233 12.27 -7.11 -0.31
CA THR A 233 11.96 -5.90 -1.09
C THR A 233 10.82 -6.16 -2.07
N VAL A 234 10.09 -5.11 -2.45
CA VAL A 234 8.89 -5.24 -3.29
C VAL A 234 9.15 -5.93 -4.63
N GLY A 235 10.35 -5.74 -5.19
CA GLY A 235 10.76 -6.37 -6.44
C GLY A 235 10.83 -7.88 -6.36
N ASN A 236 11.08 -8.48 -5.19
CA ASN A 236 11.10 -9.93 -5.02
C ASN A 236 9.74 -10.53 -4.63
N LEU A 237 8.74 -9.68 -4.35
CA LEU A 237 7.44 -10.13 -3.85
C LEU A 237 6.41 -10.19 -4.97
N THR A 238 5.56 -11.21 -4.91
CA THR A 238 4.44 -11.38 -5.83
C THR A 238 3.21 -11.98 -5.15
N LEU A 239 2.13 -12.15 -5.92
CA LEU A 239 0.87 -12.73 -5.46
C LEU A 239 0.68 -14.12 -6.04
N VAL A 240 0.25 -15.06 -5.21
CA VAL A 240 -0.16 -16.41 -5.62
C VAL A 240 -1.33 -16.87 -4.75
N THR A 241 -2.00 -17.96 -5.10
CA THR A 241 -2.94 -18.60 -4.15
C THR A 241 -2.16 -19.34 -3.06
N PRO A 242 -2.73 -19.57 -1.87
CA PRO A 242 -2.03 -20.32 -0.81
C PRO A 242 -1.57 -21.72 -1.24
N SER A 243 -2.39 -22.45 -2.00
CA SER A 243 -2.01 -23.76 -2.53
C SER A 243 -0.85 -23.67 -3.52
N PHE A 244 -0.80 -22.60 -4.33
CA PHE A 244 0.28 -22.38 -5.27
C PHE A 244 1.57 -21.96 -4.55
N ASN A 245 1.48 -21.14 -3.50
CA ASN A 245 2.62 -20.82 -2.63
C ASN A 245 3.25 -22.11 -2.08
N SER A 246 2.45 -23.00 -1.48
CA SER A 246 2.94 -24.29 -0.97
C SER A 246 3.59 -25.17 -2.06
N LYS A 247 3.11 -25.09 -3.31
CA LYS A 247 3.72 -25.81 -4.45
C LYS A 247 5.07 -25.22 -4.86
N LEU A 248 5.24 -23.91 -4.78
CA LEU A 248 6.47 -23.19 -5.16
C LEU A 248 7.54 -23.28 -4.06
N SER A 249 7.20 -22.91 -2.83
CA SER A 249 8.07 -23.00 -1.64
C SER A 249 9.51 -22.53 -1.95
N ASN A 250 10.52 -23.30 -1.52
CA ASN A 250 11.94 -22.96 -1.67
C ASN A 250 12.57 -23.41 -3.00
N LYS A 251 11.75 -23.74 -4.01
CA LYS A 251 12.26 -24.24 -5.30
C LYS A 251 13.09 -23.17 -6.03
N GLY A 252 14.01 -23.64 -6.88
CA GLY A 252 14.82 -22.80 -7.76
C GLY A 252 14.00 -22.03 -8.80
N PHE A 253 14.59 -20.96 -9.33
CA PHE A 253 13.91 -20.05 -10.26
C PHE A 253 13.35 -20.76 -11.50
N THR A 254 14.12 -21.67 -12.12
CA THR A 254 13.70 -22.39 -13.33
C THR A 254 12.33 -23.07 -13.14
N THR A 255 12.13 -23.72 -12.00
CA THR A 255 10.86 -24.36 -11.65
C THR A 255 9.78 -23.33 -11.38
N LYS A 256 10.06 -22.28 -10.59
CA LYS A 256 9.09 -21.21 -10.31
C LYS A 256 8.65 -20.49 -11.60
N ARG A 257 9.59 -20.22 -12.52
CA ARG A 257 9.35 -19.56 -13.82
C ARG A 257 8.39 -20.37 -14.68
N ALA A 258 8.64 -21.68 -14.83
CA ALA A 258 7.78 -22.58 -15.59
C ALA A 258 6.35 -22.59 -15.00
N GLU A 259 6.24 -22.75 -13.69
CA GLU A 259 4.96 -22.72 -12.98
C GLU A 259 4.22 -21.39 -13.13
N PHE A 260 4.91 -20.25 -13.01
CA PHE A 260 4.31 -18.94 -13.25
C PHE A 260 3.82 -18.78 -14.69
N SER A 261 4.58 -19.27 -15.66
CA SER A 261 4.22 -19.22 -17.08
C SER A 261 3.00 -20.07 -17.41
N GLU A 262 2.92 -21.28 -16.84
CA GLU A 262 1.86 -22.24 -17.16
C GLU A 262 0.57 -21.96 -16.39
N GLN A 263 0.66 -21.64 -15.10
CA GLN A 263 -0.49 -21.64 -14.19
C GLN A 263 -1.01 -20.24 -13.87
N SER A 264 -0.18 -19.19 -14.03
CA SER A 264 -0.53 -17.87 -13.50
C SER A 264 -1.26 -16.95 -14.49
N ILE A 265 -2.37 -16.40 -14.03
CA ILE A 265 -3.15 -15.36 -14.73
C ILE A 265 -2.84 -13.94 -14.26
N LEU A 266 -1.93 -13.78 -13.28
CA LEU A 266 -1.60 -12.48 -12.68
C LEU A 266 -0.47 -11.81 -13.47
N MET A 267 -0.62 -10.51 -13.75
CA MET A 267 0.35 -9.73 -14.51
C MET A 267 1.70 -9.68 -13.79
N LEU A 268 1.70 -9.53 -12.46
CA LEU A 268 2.91 -9.55 -11.65
C LEU A 268 3.75 -10.83 -11.85
N ASN A 269 3.10 -11.99 -12.00
CA ASN A 269 3.76 -13.27 -12.21
C ASN A 269 4.19 -13.46 -13.67
N LYS A 270 3.35 -13.02 -14.62
CA LYS A 270 3.71 -13.05 -16.05
C LYS A 270 4.94 -12.22 -16.36
N ASP A 271 5.12 -11.10 -15.66
CA ASP A 271 6.33 -10.28 -15.80
C ASP A 271 7.58 -10.97 -15.24
N ILE A 272 7.46 -11.71 -14.14
CA ILE A 272 8.57 -12.52 -13.60
C ILE A 272 8.89 -13.68 -14.55
N ALA A 273 7.88 -14.33 -15.11
CA ALA A 273 8.05 -15.49 -15.99
C ALA A 273 8.78 -15.19 -17.31
N LYS A 274 8.83 -13.92 -17.73
CA LYS A 274 9.55 -13.47 -18.93
C LYS A 274 11.07 -13.41 -18.74
N GLU A 275 11.54 -13.31 -17.50
CA GLU A 275 12.98 -13.25 -17.21
C GLU A 275 13.57 -14.65 -17.27
N GLU A 276 14.71 -14.82 -17.95
CA GLU A 276 15.39 -16.12 -18.04
C GLU A 276 16.02 -16.53 -16.70
N GLU A 277 16.52 -15.54 -15.97
CA GLU A 277 17.15 -15.66 -14.65
C GLU A 277 16.52 -14.66 -13.66
N TRP A 278 16.76 -14.89 -12.37
CA TRP A 278 16.25 -14.03 -11.30
C TRP A 278 17.34 -13.77 -10.27
N ASP A 279 18.05 -12.67 -10.45
CA ASP A 279 19.14 -12.26 -9.57
C ASP A 279 18.80 -10.98 -8.79
N GLU A 280 19.75 -10.52 -7.99
CA GLU A 280 19.66 -9.28 -7.22
C GLU A 280 19.38 -8.06 -8.11
N HIS A 281 19.98 -8.01 -9.30
CA HIS A 281 19.80 -6.92 -10.24
C HIS A 281 18.37 -6.87 -10.79
N LYS A 282 17.79 -8.02 -11.17
CA LYS A 282 16.39 -8.13 -11.61
C LYS A 282 15.41 -7.72 -10.50
N ILE A 283 15.70 -8.07 -9.25
CA ILE A 283 14.90 -7.64 -8.09
C ILE A 283 14.94 -6.10 -7.95
N GLU A 284 16.10 -5.48 -8.08
CA GLU A 284 16.25 -4.02 -7.98
C GLU A 284 15.53 -3.29 -9.14
N VAL A 285 15.73 -3.75 -10.38
CA VAL A 285 15.04 -3.21 -11.57
C VAL A 285 13.52 -3.33 -11.44
N ARG A 286 13.01 -4.49 -11.00
CA ARG A 286 11.58 -4.67 -10.77
C ARG A 286 11.07 -3.80 -9.63
N SER A 287 11.85 -3.60 -8.56
CA SER A 287 11.48 -2.70 -7.46
C SER A 287 11.27 -1.27 -7.97
N ALA A 288 12.16 -0.77 -8.82
CA ALA A 288 12.02 0.55 -9.44
C ALA A 288 10.76 0.64 -10.33
N ARG A 289 10.49 -0.38 -11.15
CA ARG A 289 9.28 -0.45 -11.97
C ARG A 289 8.00 -0.45 -11.15
N ILE A 290 7.96 -1.21 -10.04
CA ILE A 290 6.80 -1.23 -9.14
C ILE A 290 6.63 0.13 -8.44
N ALA A 291 7.72 0.81 -8.10
CA ALA A 291 7.65 2.15 -7.51
C ALA A 291 6.97 3.16 -8.44
N GLU A 292 7.26 3.13 -9.75
CA GLU A 292 6.57 3.97 -10.74
C GLU A 292 5.06 3.68 -10.76
N ILE A 293 4.66 2.41 -10.82
CA ILE A 293 3.25 2.02 -10.81
C ILE A 293 2.57 2.43 -9.50
N ALA A 294 3.26 2.26 -8.37
CA ALA A 294 2.72 2.64 -7.07
C ALA A 294 2.46 4.14 -6.96
N LYS A 295 3.29 4.99 -7.58
CA LYS A 295 3.03 6.44 -7.64
C LYS A 295 1.74 6.77 -8.37
N GLU A 296 1.34 5.97 -9.36
CA GLU A 296 0.07 6.17 -10.06
C GLU A 296 -1.12 5.64 -9.26
N VAL A 297 -0.95 4.52 -8.53
CA VAL A 297 -2.00 3.94 -7.68
C VAL A 297 -2.32 4.85 -6.49
N TRP A 298 -1.29 5.41 -5.88
CA TRP A 298 -1.38 6.32 -4.74
C TRP A 298 -0.68 7.62 -5.10
N PRO A 299 -1.32 8.53 -5.86
CA PRO A 299 -0.69 9.77 -6.32
C PRO A 299 -0.39 10.71 -5.16
N PHE A 300 0.65 11.54 -5.34
CA PHE A 300 0.83 12.73 -4.53
C PHE A 300 -0.22 13.76 -4.98
N PRO A 301 -1.00 14.36 -4.08
CA PRO A 301 -2.09 15.24 -4.48
C PRO A 301 -1.52 16.49 -5.15
N GLU A 302 -2.11 16.86 -6.29
CA GLU A 302 -1.81 18.10 -6.97
C GLU A 302 -2.49 19.26 -6.25
N THR A 303 -1.78 20.39 -6.15
CA THR A 303 -2.37 21.68 -5.81
C THR A 303 -2.54 22.49 -7.08
N PRO A 304 -3.64 23.24 -7.25
CA PRO A 304 -3.87 24.07 -8.44
C PRO A 304 -2.72 25.04 -8.80
N GLU A 305 -1.87 25.40 -7.84
CA GLU A 305 -0.72 26.30 -8.06
C GLU A 305 0.51 25.64 -8.70
N SER A 306 0.50 24.32 -8.95
CA SER A 306 1.65 23.60 -9.52
C SER A 306 1.70 23.62 -11.05
N GLY A 307 0.70 24.21 -11.72
CA GLY A 307 0.57 24.29 -13.17
C GLY A 307 1.24 25.50 -13.82
N GLY A 308 2.42 25.91 -13.34
CA GLY A 308 3.16 27.00 -13.95
C GLY A 308 4.63 26.92 -13.60
N PHE A 309 5.43 26.36 -14.52
CA PHE A 309 6.67 26.92 -15.08
C PHE A 309 7.09 26.08 -16.28
#